data_AF-A0A5R9NYJ4-F1
#
_entry.id   AF-A0A5R9NYJ4-F1
#
_cell.length_a   1.000
_cell.length_b   1.000
_cell.length_c   1.000
_cell.angle_alpha   90.00
_cell.angle_beta   90.00
_cell.angle_gamma   90.00
#
_symmetry.space_group_name_H-M   'P 1'
#
loop_
_entity.id
_entity.type
_entity.pdbx_description
1 polymer ?
#
loop_
_entity_poly.entity_id
_entity_poly.type
_entity_poly.pdbx_seq_one_letter_code
_entity_poly.pdbx_strand_id
1 'polypeptide(L)'
;MQLSSGFRIPKHLQNANLKALVGAAPPVSPFFSIDGRSEYFTRVFEWDDFTAPIWIDQEEGYSIEGLIGYDPVCVGLRIAGNVVGFYLDGGSWIDVEHRGKGLSSKMIICAIAFAGKLPRSQEKGFSEAGFAAHAAAARLLPNVRDDLYDHAAVIENGLGTSLRSIAM
;
A
#
# COMPACT_ATOMS: atom_id res chain seq x y z
N MET A 1 -3.38 -9.29 4.42
CA MET A 1 -3.62 -7.82 4.39
C MET A 1 -4.84 -7.59 3.51
N GLN A 2 -5.79 -6.77 3.95
CA GLN A 2 -7.01 -6.45 3.21
C GLN A 2 -6.89 -5.01 2.69
N LEU A 3 -7.04 -4.79 1.39
CA LEU A 3 -7.12 -3.44 0.83
C LEU A 3 -8.54 -2.90 0.96
N SER A 4 -8.66 -1.58 1.08
CA SER A 4 -9.96 -0.90 1.03
C SER A 4 -10.60 -1.03 -0.34
N SER A 5 -11.93 -0.84 -0.40
CA SER A 5 -12.68 -0.83 -1.66
C SER A 5 -12.11 0.18 -2.66
N GLY A 6 -12.08 -0.20 -3.94
CA GLY A 6 -11.51 0.61 -5.02
C GLY A 6 -10.02 0.40 -5.28
N PHE A 7 -9.29 -0.30 -4.39
CA PHE A 7 -7.88 -0.61 -4.58
C PHE A 7 -7.64 -2.11 -4.78
N ARG A 8 -6.75 -2.45 -5.72
CA ARG A 8 -6.37 -3.84 -6.00
C ARG A 8 -4.93 -3.95 -6.48
N ILE A 9 -4.33 -5.11 -6.24
CA ILE A 9 -3.07 -5.48 -6.88
C ILE A 9 -3.39 -6.15 -8.22
N PRO A 10 -2.89 -5.64 -9.36
CA PRO A 10 -3.03 -6.32 -10.64
C PRO A 10 -2.56 -7.78 -10.54
N LYS A 11 -3.32 -8.74 -11.08
CA LYS A 11 -3.05 -10.19 -10.94
C LYS A 11 -1.61 -10.58 -11.31
N HIS A 12 -1.04 -9.96 -12.35
CA HIS A 12 0.32 -10.23 -12.78
C HIS A 12 1.40 -9.74 -11.79
N LEU A 13 1.04 -8.86 -10.84
CA LEU A 13 1.92 -8.34 -9.78
C LEU A 13 1.76 -9.06 -8.44
N GLN A 14 0.68 -9.83 -8.24
CA GLN A 14 0.43 -10.56 -6.98
C GLN A 14 1.52 -11.60 -6.68
N ASN A 15 2.19 -12.10 -7.72
CA ASN A 15 3.28 -13.06 -7.59
C ASN A 15 4.67 -12.42 -7.79
N ALA A 16 4.77 -11.08 -7.72
CA ALA A 16 6.06 -10.41 -7.81
C ALA A 16 6.95 -10.85 -6.63
N ASN A 17 8.07 -11.48 -6.97
CA ASN A 17 9.04 -11.96 -6.00
C ASN A 17 9.99 -10.83 -5.57
N LEU A 18 10.88 -11.12 -4.61
CA LEU A 18 11.84 -10.15 -4.12
C LEU A 18 12.69 -9.56 -5.27
N LYS A 19 13.18 -10.38 -6.19
CA LYS A 19 13.96 -9.94 -7.35
C LYS A 19 13.22 -8.89 -8.19
N ALA A 20 11.90 -9.01 -8.34
CA ALA A 20 11.10 -8.02 -9.07
C ALA A 20 11.00 -6.68 -8.32
N LEU A 21 11.01 -6.71 -6.98
CA LEU A 21 10.94 -5.52 -6.13
C LEU A 21 12.29 -4.81 -5.96
N VAL A 22 13.40 -5.54 -5.88
CA VAL A 22 14.70 -4.94 -5.51
C VAL A 22 15.81 -5.16 -6.52
N GLY A 23 15.55 -5.87 -7.62
CA GLY A 23 16.57 -6.26 -8.58
C GLY A 23 17.27 -7.57 -8.21
N ALA A 24 18.19 -8.02 -9.08
CA ALA A 24 18.83 -9.33 -8.94
C ALA A 24 19.83 -9.41 -7.78
N ALA A 25 20.58 -8.33 -7.55
CA ALA A 25 21.63 -8.25 -6.53
C ALA A 25 21.83 -6.80 -6.10
N PRO A 26 20.84 -6.18 -5.43
CA PRO A 26 20.99 -4.80 -5.00
C PRO A 26 22.08 -4.67 -3.92
N PRO A 27 22.82 -3.56 -3.88
CA PRO A 27 23.73 -3.31 -2.78
C PRO A 27 22.93 -3.03 -1.49
N VAL A 28 23.31 -3.71 -0.41
CA VAL A 28 22.72 -3.53 0.92
C VAL A 28 23.78 -2.96 1.86
N SER A 29 23.54 -1.77 2.42
CA SER A 29 24.48 -1.07 3.29
C SER A 29 23.76 0.01 4.12
N PRO A 30 24.20 0.27 5.36
CA PRO A 30 23.69 1.40 6.16
C PRO A 30 23.77 2.76 5.46
N PHE A 31 24.68 2.93 4.50
CA PHE A 31 24.83 4.15 3.68
C PHE A 31 23.55 4.53 2.92
N PHE A 32 22.71 3.54 2.58
CA PHE A 32 21.45 3.78 1.87
C PHE A 32 20.27 4.09 2.82
N SER A 33 20.53 4.30 4.11
CA SER A 33 19.50 4.77 5.03
C SER A 33 19.11 6.19 4.69
N ILE A 34 17.81 6.48 4.73
CA ILE A 34 17.28 7.82 4.51
C ILE A 34 16.84 8.43 5.84
N ASP A 35 17.00 9.75 5.94
CA ASP A 35 16.33 10.55 6.96
C ASP A 35 15.15 11.29 6.31
N GLY A 36 13.95 10.81 6.58
CA GLY A 36 12.71 11.38 6.08
C GLY A 36 12.40 12.76 6.65
N ARG A 37 13.05 13.23 7.73
CA ARG A 37 12.88 14.62 8.21
C ARG A 37 13.88 15.60 7.58
N SER A 38 14.71 15.16 6.64
CA SER A 38 15.56 16.06 5.86
C SER A 38 14.75 16.96 4.93
N GLU A 39 15.32 18.10 4.56
CA GLU A 39 14.71 19.10 3.66
C GLU A 39 14.26 18.52 2.30
N TYR A 40 14.90 17.42 1.86
CA TYR A 40 14.54 16.71 0.63
C TYR A 40 13.12 16.13 0.64
N PHE A 41 12.55 15.87 1.82
CA PHE A 41 11.27 15.22 1.97
C PHE A 41 10.19 16.11 2.61
N THR A 42 10.50 17.37 2.93
CA THR A 42 9.54 18.31 3.55
C THR A 42 8.20 18.34 2.81
N ARG A 43 8.24 18.34 1.47
CA ARG A 43 7.04 18.35 0.61
C ARG A 43 6.11 17.14 0.79
N VAL A 44 6.61 16.00 1.29
CA VAL A 44 5.77 14.83 1.58
C VAL A 44 4.89 15.09 2.80
N PHE A 45 5.40 15.80 3.81
CA PHE A 45 4.70 16.09 5.05
C PHE A 45 3.77 17.29 4.95
N GLU A 46 4.04 18.20 4.02
CA GLU A 46 3.21 19.36 3.70
C GLU A 46 2.14 19.05 2.65
N TRP A 47 2.13 17.84 2.08
CA TRP A 47 1.13 17.43 1.11
C TRP A 47 -0.25 17.34 1.74
N ASP A 48 -1.28 17.78 1.04
CA ASP A 48 -2.66 17.86 1.51
C ASP A 48 -3.65 17.06 0.64
N ASP A 49 -3.29 16.75 -0.61
CA ASP A 49 -4.13 16.01 -1.54
C ASP A 49 -3.86 14.50 -1.51
N PHE A 50 -4.75 13.76 -0.87
CA PHE A 50 -4.63 12.31 -0.67
C PHE A 50 -5.83 11.56 -1.26
N THR A 51 -5.59 10.31 -1.67
CA THR A 51 -6.68 9.38 -1.96
C THR A 51 -7.47 9.02 -0.70
N ALA A 52 -8.61 8.36 -0.86
CA ALA A 52 -9.17 7.56 0.22
C ALA A 52 -8.13 6.52 0.73
N PRO A 53 -8.19 6.09 1.99
CA PRO A 53 -7.25 5.10 2.54
C PRO A 53 -7.20 3.83 1.71
N ILE A 54 -6.00 3.43 1.28
CA ILE A 54 -5.74 2.18 0.56
C ILE A 54 -5.75 1.00 1.54
N TRP A 55 -5.33 1.25 2.77
CA TRP A 55 -5.32 0.30 3.88
C TRP A 55 -5.56 1.03 5.19
N ILE A 56 -6.24 0.36 6.13
CA ILE A 56 -6.54 0.88 7.47
C ILE A 56 -6.21 -0.21 8.51
N ASP A 57 -5.55 0.20 9.60
CA ASP A 57 -5.43 -0.54 10.85
C ASP A 57 -6.51 -0.06 11.81
N GLN A 58 -7.55 -0.87 12.04
CA GLN A 58 -8.66 -0.48 12.93
C GLN A 58 -8.26 -0.53 14.41
N GLU A 59 -7.23 -1.31 14.76
CA GLU A 59 -6.79 -1.48 16.15
C GLU A 59 -5.89 -0.31 16.59
N GLU A 60 -4.94 0.04 15.73
CA GLU A 60 -3.91 1.04 16.03
C GLU A 60 -4.16 2.41 15.39
N GLY A 61 -5.18 2.53 14.53
CA GLY A 61 -5.60 3.79 13.90
C GLY A 61 -4.69 4.28 12.78
N TYR A 62 -3.83 3.42 12.20
CA TYR A 62 -3.03 3.79 11.03
C TYR A 62 -3.85 3.75 9.75
N SER A 63 -3.56 4.65 8.82
CA SER A 63 -3.98 4.55 7.43
C SER A 63 -2.78 4.67 6.49
N ILE A 64 -2.90 4.10 5.29
CA ILE A 64 -1.96 4.37 4.19
C ILE A 64 -2.75 4.94 3.02
N GLU A 65 -2.32 6.09 2.53
CA GLU A 65 -3.01 6.88 1.51
C GLU A 65 -2.04 7.27 0.39
N GLY A 66 -2.51 7.32 -0.86
CA GLY A 66 -1.71 7.80 -1.99
C GLY A 66 -1.69 9.31 -2.04
N LEU A 67 -0.52 9.91 -2.31
CA LEU A 67 -0.42 11.35 -2.54
C LEU A 67 -0.78 11.63 -4.00
N ILE A 68 -1.93 12.27 -4.23
CA ILE A 68 -2.44 12.55 -5.58
C ILE A 68 -1.57 13.60 -6.24
N GLY A 69 -1.12 13.36 -7.48
CA GLY A 69 -0.31 14.31 -8.24
C GLY A 69 1.16 14.41 -7.82
N TYR A 70 1.60 13.64 -6.82
CA TYR A 70 3.01 13.59 -6.40
C TYR A 70 3.84 12.71 -7.35
N ASP A 71 4.95 13.24 -7.88
CA ASP A 71 5.91 12.52 -8.71
C ASP A 71 7.32 12.58 -8.07
N PRO A 72 7.97 11.45 -7.81
CA PRO A 72 7.54 10.08 -8.13
C PRO A 72 6.45 9.56 -7.19
N VAL A 73 5.74 8.49 -7.59
CA VAL A 73 4.63 7.91 -6.81
C VAL A 73 4.99 7.79 -5.33
N CYS A 74 4.13 8.36 -4.49
CA CYS A 74 4.28 8.37 -3.05
C CYS A 74 3.00 7.89 -2.35
N VAL A 75 3.17 7.13 -1.28
CA VAL A 75 2.12 6.88 -0.29
C VAL A 75 2.58 7.36 1.08
N GLY A 76 1.67 7.96 1.84
CA GLY A 76 1.88 8.40 3.22
C GLY A 76 1.29 7.40 4.21
N LEU A 77 2.05 7.08 5.25
CA LEU A 77 1.55 6.44 6.46
C LEU A 77 1.03 7.53 7.39
N ARG A 78 -0.24 7.44 7.78
CA ARG A 78 -0.88 8.42 8.64
C ARG A 78 -1.41 7.82 9.92
N ILE A 79 -1.43 8.62 10.97
CA ILE A 79 -2.11 8.34 12.24
C ILE A 79 -2.65 9.65 12.80
N ALA A 80 -3.90 9.66 13.25
CA ALA A 80 -4.59 10.86 13.73
C ALA A 80 -4.47 12.07 12.76
N GLY A 81 -4.53 11.80 11.44
CA GLY A 81 -4.43 12.81 10.39
C GLY A 81 -3.01 13.27 10.04
N ASN A 82 -1.99 12.91 10.80
CA ASN A 82 -0.60 13.33 10.56
C ASN A 82 0.16 12.30 9.73
N VAL A 83 1.02 12.76 8.81
CA VAL A 83 1.96 11.90 8.08
C VAL A 83 3.14 11.56 9.01
N VAL A 84 3.31 10.27 9.31
CA VAL A 84 4.37 9.75 10.20
C VAL A 84 5.34 8.81 9.50
N GLY A 85 5.20 8.69 8.18
CA GLY A 85 6.06 7.90 7.34
C GLY A 85 5.61 7.95 5.89
N PHE A 86 6.45 7.48 4.99
CA PHE A 86 6.14 7.43 3.57
C PHE A 86 6.89 6.30 2.88
N TYR A 87 6.39 5.96 1.70
CA TYR A 87 7.14 5.22 0.70
C TYR A 87 7.17 6.01 -0.60
N LEU A 88 8.38 6.32 -1.07
CA LEU A 88 8.66 7.13 -2.26
C LEU A 88 9.54 6.33 -3.21
N ASP A 89 8.91 5.77 -4.25
CA ASP A 89 9.57 5.09 -5.37
C ASP A 89 10.75 4.17 -4.99
N GLY A 90 10.61 3.34 -3.96
CA GLY A 90 11.68 2.44 -3.49
C GLY A 90 12.27 2.75 -2.13
N GLY A 91 12.20 4.00 -1.67
CA GLY A 91 12.64 4.42 -0.34
C GLY A 91 11.47 4.40 0.65
N SER A 92 11.65 3.79 1.83
CA SER A 92 10.67 3.88 2.92
C SER A 92 11.27 4.59 4.12
N TRP A 93 10.51 5.48 4.74
CA TRP A 93 10.87 6.06 6.03
C TRP A 93 9.66 6.15 6.95
N ILE A 94 9.90 6.00 8.25
CA ILE A 94 8.89 6.11 9.32
C ILE A 94 9.55 6.83 10.49
N ASP A 95 8.81 7.71 11.15
CA ASP A 95 9.17 8.29 12.45
C ASP A 95 9.54 7.20 13.47
N VAL A 96 10.50 7.49 14.36
CA VAL A 96 11.16 6.48 15.19
C VAL A 96 10.17 5.72 16.09
N GLU A 97 9.23 6.44 16.68
CA GLU A 97 8.18 5.94 17.58
C GLU A 97 7.16 5.01 16.90
N HIS A 98 7.08 5.04 15.56
CA HIS A 98 6.17 4.21 14.77
C HIS A 98 6.88 3.00 14.10
N ARG A 99 8.19 2.85 14.27
CA ARG A 99 8.98 1.75 13.70
C ARG A 99 8.70 0.41 14.40
N GLY A 100 9.12 -0.69 13.76
CA GLY A 100 8.98 -2.04 14.32
C GLY A 100 7.61 -2.70 14.13
N LYS A 101 6.61 -1.97 13.62
CA LYS A 101 5.23 -2.45 13.42
C LYS A 101 4.95 -3.10 12.05
N GLY A 102 5.99 -3.35 11.25
CA GLY A 102 5.84 -3.92 9.90
C GLY A 102 5.11 -3.01 8.90
N LEU A 103 5.04 -1.71 9.15
CA LEU A 103 4.28 -0.75 8.32
C LEU A 103 4.94 -0.48 6.96
N SER A 104 6.27 -0.58 6.86
CA SER A 104 6.99 -0.36 5.59
C SER A 104 6.57 -1.35 4.49
N SER A 105 6.39 -2.64 4.81
CA SER A 105 5.94 -3.63 3.82
C SER A 105 4.49 -3.38 3.39
N LYS A 106 3.63 -2.92 4.30
CA LYS A 106 2.27 -2.49 3.98
C LYS A 106 2.28 -1.28 3.04
N MET A 107 3.15 -0.28 3.28
CA MET A 107 3.30 0.88 2.39
C MET A 107 3.76 0.47 0.98
N ILE A 108 4.72 -0.44 0.86
CA ILE A 108 5.16 -0.95 -0.45
C ILE A 108 4.00 -1.57 -1.23
N ILE A 109 3.18 -2.40 -0.57
CA ILE A 109 1.99 -3.02 -1.20
C ILE A 109 0.97 -1.95 -1.61
N CYS A 110 0.70 -0.98 -0.73
CA CYS A 110 -0.23 0.11 -1.04
C CYS A 110 0.27 0.96 -2.21
N ALA A 111 1.57 1.21 -2.32
CA ALA A 111 2.14 1.92 -3.46
C ALA A 111 1.95 1.14 -4.77
N ILE A 112 2.08 -0.19 -4.75
CA ILE A 112 1.78 -1.04 -5.92
C ILE A 112 0.29 -0.99 -6.26
N ALA A 113 -0.59 -1.04 -5.27
CA ALA A 113 -2.04 -0.94 -5.48
C ALA A 113 -2.45 0.42 -6.06
N PHE A 114 -1.82 1.50 -5.57
CA PHE A 114 -2.06 2.86 -6.01
C PHE A 114 -1.52 3.12 -7.42
N ALA A 115 -0.30 2.67 -7.72
CA ALA A 115 0.35 2.91 -9.01
C ALA A 115 -0.06 1.92 -10.10
N GLY A 116 -0.57 0.74 -9.74
CA GLY A 116 -0.82 -0.37 -10.65
C GLY A 116 0.46 -0.97 -11.26
N LYS A 117 1.64 -0.69 -10.68
CA LYS A 117 2.96 -1.12 -11.18
C LYS A 117 3.95 -1.32 -10.03
N LEU A 118 5.05 -2.02 -10.31
CA LEU A 118 6.15 -2.17 -9.35
C LEU A 118 6.93 -0.85 -9.18
N PRO A 119 7.52 -0.61 -7.99
CA PRO A 119 8.40 0.53 -7.75
C PRO A 119 9.67 0.48 -8.61
N ARG A 120 10.25 1.64 -8.95
CA ARG A 120 11.54 1.74 -9.67
C ARG A 120 12.72 1.67 -8.70
N SER A 121 12.81 0.57 -7.98
CA SER A 121 13.79 0.34 -6.90
C SER A 121 14.94 -0.58 -7.30
N GLN A 122 14.89 -1.17 -8.50
CA GLN A 122 15.86 -2.18 -8.95
C GLN A 122 17.28 -1.64 -9.18
N GLU A 123 17.43 -0.32 -9.36
CA GLU A 123 18.71 0.37 -9.55
C GLU A 123 19.22 1.05 -8.27
N LYS A 124 18.50 0.90 -7.15
CA LYS A 124 18.82 1.58 -5.89
C LYS A 124 19.53 0.63 -4.92
N GLY A 125 20.27 1.22 -3.99
CA GLY A 125 20.75 0.50 -2.80
C GLY A 125 19.73 0.57 -1.66
N PHE A 126 19.86 -0.34 -0.69
CA PHE A 126 18.95 -0.45 0.44
C PHE A 126 19.73 -0.50 1.76
N SER A 127 19.16 0.10 2.81
CA SER A 127 19.55 -0.30 4.16
C SER A 127 19.08 -1.74 4.43
N GLU A 128 19.65 -2.40 5.43
CA GLU A 128 19.21 -3.75 5.82
C GLU A 128 17.72 -3.79 6.14
N ALA A 129 17.23 -2.79 6.87
CA ALA A 129 15.81 -2.64 7.19
C ALA A 129 14.96 -2.40 5.93
N GLY A 130 15.44 -1.59 4.99
CA GLY A 130 14.77 -1.34 3.71
C GLY A 130 14.66 -2.60 2.87
N PHE A 131 15.73 -3.39 2.77
CA PHE A 131 15.73 -4.67 2.07
C PHE A 131 14.78 -5.68 2.75
N ALA A 132 14.82 -5.76 4.08
CA ALA A 132 13.93 -6.62 4.86
C ALA A 132 12.45 -6.25 4.67
N ALA A 133 12.12 -4.96 4.57
CA ALA A 133 10.77 -4.49 4.28
C ALA A 133 10.28 -4.93 2.89
N HIS A 134 11.13 -4.85 1.85
CA HIS A 134 10.79 -5.35 0.52
C HIS A 134 10.67 -6.87 0.49
N ALA A 135 11.52 -7.60 1.20
CA ALA A 135 11.39 -9.05 1.37
C ALA A 135 10.09 -9.44 2.06
N ALA A 136 9.67 -8.68 3.08
CA ALA A 136 8.38 -8.88 3.73
C ALA A 136 7.21 -8.57 2.78
N ALA A 137 7.29 -7.50 1.99
CA ALA A 137 6.28 -7.18 0.99
C ALA A 137 6.13 -8.29 -0.06
N ALA A 138 7.24 -8.84 -0.57
CA ALA A 138 7.21 -9.95 -1.52
C ALA A 138 6.52 -11.21 -0.97
N ARG A 139 6.68 -11.50 0.33
CA ARG A 139 5.99 -12.62 1.00
C ARG A 139 4.49 -12.37 1.21
N LEU A 140 4.10 -11.10 1.35
CA LEU A 140 2.72 -10.70 1.62
C LEU A 140 1.88 -10.58 0.34
N LEU A 141 2.48 -10.19 -0.78
CA LEU A 141 1.78 -9.92 -2.06
C LEU A 141 0.79 -11.03 -2.49
N PRO A 142 1.16 -12.33 -2.45
CA PRO A 142 0.22 -13.40 -2.83
C PRO A 142 -1.01 -13.53 -1.93
N ASN A 143 -0.95 -12.95 -0.72
CA ASN A 143 -1.98 -13.03 0.31
C ASN A 143 -2.73 -11.70 0.50
N VAL A 144 -2.52 -10.73 -0.40
CA VAL A 144 -3.28 -9.48 -0.40
C VAL A 144 -4.68 -9.77 -0.93
N ARG A 145 -5.68 -9.42 -0.14
CA ARG A 145 -7.10 -9.51 -0.50
C ARG A 145 -7.57 -8.12 -0.87
N ASP A 146 -8.31 -8.00 -1.96
CA ASP A 146 -9.05 -6.79 -2.33
C ASP A 146 -10.50 -6.92 -1.83
N ASP A 147 -11.11 -5.79 -1.48
CA ASP A 147 -12.52 -5.75 -1.04
C ASP A 147 -13.40 -5.65 -2.27
N LEU A 148 -13.33 -6.69 -3.11
CA LEU A 148 -14.36 -6.92 -4.10
C LEU A 148 -15.48 -7.63 -3.38
N TYR A 149 -16.43 -6.86 -2.85
CA TYR A 149 -17.76 -7.38 -2.62
C TYR A 149 -18.22 -8.05 -3.91
N ASP A 150 -18.40 -9.37 -3.83
CA ASP A 150 -18.87 -10.24 -4.89
C ASP A 150 -20.36 -9.92 -5.14
N HIS A 151 -20.64 -8.76 -5.74
CA HIS A 151 -22.00 -8.37 -6.13
C HIS A 151 -22.62 -9.31 -7.18
N ALA A 152 -21.85 -10.30 -7.68
CA ALA A 152 -22.39 -11.38 -8.51
C ALA A 152 -23.28 -12.35 -7.74
N ALA A 153 -23.23 -12.41 -6.39
CA ALA A 153 -24.00 -13.39 -5.61
C ALA A 153 -25.36 -12.89 -5.09
N VAL A 154 -25.73 -11.62 -5.31
CA VAL A 154 -26.98 -11.04 -4.75
C VAL A 154 -28.09 -10.83 -5.79
N ILE A 155 -27.84 -11.08 -7.08
CA ILE A 155 -28.87 -10.93 -8.13
C ILE A 155 -29.62 -12.25 -8.44
N GLU A 156 -29.10 -13.43 -8.07
CA GLU A 156 -29.73 -14.71 -8.48
C GLU A 156 -30.67 -15.40 -7.46
N ASN A 157 -30.91 -14.86 -6.27
CA ASN A 157 -31.85 -15.48 -5.31
C ASN A 157 -32.99 -14.57 -4.81
N GLY A 158 -33.35 -13.54 -5.58
CA GLY A 158 -34.35 -12.54 -5.20
C GLY A 158 -35.69 -12.56 -5.95
N LEU A 159 -35.93 -13.46 -6.91
CA LEU A 159 -37.25 -13.63 -7.53
C LEU A 159 -38.11 -14.63 -6.74
N GLY A 160 -38.41 -14.23 -5.51
CA GLY A 160 -39.27 -14.95 -4.58
C GLY A 160 -40.42 -14.10 -4.08
N THR A 161 -41.27 -13.58 -4.98
CA THR A 161 -42.64 -13.19 -4.57
C THR A 161 -43.64 -13.39 -5.69
N SER A 162 -44.33 -14.52 -5.59
CA SER A 162 -45.67 -14.81 -6.12
C SER A 162 -46.62 -13.61 -5.95
N LEU A 163 -47.10 -13.04 -7.06
CA LEU A 163 -48.38 -12.34 -7.08
C LEU A 163 -49.46 -13.32 -7.57
N ARG A 164 -50.13 -13.95 -6.60
CA ARG A 164 -51.46 -14.55 -6.79
C ARG A 164 -52.50 -13.44 -6.83
N SER A 165 -53.49 -13.66 -7.70
CA SER A 165 -54.80 -13.01 -7.80
C SER A 165 -55.24 -12.12 -6.65
N ILE A 166 -55.69 -10.91 -6.99
CA ILE A 166 -56.90 -10.34 -6.40
C ILE A 166 -57.82 -9.94 -7.56
N ALA A 167 -58.95 -10.62 -7.63
CA ALA A 167 -60.11 -10.19 -8.38
C ALA A 167 -60.88 -9.16 -7.54
N MET A 168 -61.27 -8.05 -8.18
CA MET A 168 -62.58 -7.42 -8.06
C MET A 168 -62.85 -6.58 -9.30
#